data_AF-A0A166PT61-F1
#
_entry.id   AF-A0A166PT61-F1
#
_cell.length_a   1.000
_cell.length_b   1.000
_cell.length_c   1.000
_cell.angle_alpha   90.00
_cell.angle_beta   90.00
_cell.angle_gamma   90.00
#
_symmetry.space_group_name_H-M   'P 1'
#
loop_
_entity.id
_entity.type
_entity.pdbx_description
1 polymer ?
#
loop_
_entity_poly.entity_id
_entity_poly.type
_entity_poly.pdbx_seq_one_letter_code
_entity_poly.pdbx_strand_id
1 'polypeptide(L)'
;MNFLIRGHSGVRWELIEKISELLKTNVVPSDSGDLSPLPYIAGTLVAKPSIRCFSGPASFVPRSILPSTVVLAQAGTEPLPLKSKEHLSILNGTAFSANDFVHLALMG
;
A
#
# COMPACT_ATOMS: atom_id res chain seq x y z
N MET A 1 -0.25 3.09 -12.79
CA MET A 1 -1.14 4.28 -12.81
C MET A 1 -2.36 4.16 -13.75
N ASN A 2 -2.55 3.07 -14.51
CA ASN A 2 -3.56 3.05 -15.59
C ASN A 2 -5.01 2.65 -15.17
N PHE A 3 -5.25 2.20 -13.94
CA PHE A 3 -6.53 1.53 -13.61
C PHE A 3 -7.35 2.13 -12.46
N LEU A 4 -6.86 3.15 -11.76
CA LEU A 4 -7.67 3.87 -10.76
C LEU A 4 -8.55 4.99 -11.39
N ILE A 5 -8.30 5.32 -12.67
CA ILE A 5 -8.96 6.45 -13.39
C ILE A 5 -10.30 6.03 -14.04
N ARG A 6 -10.62 4.73 -14.12
CA ARG A 6 -11.93 4.30 -14.63
C ARG A 6 -12.97 4.50 -13.52
N GLY A 7 -13.60 5.68 -13.54
CA GLY A 7 -14.45 6.29 -12.51
C GLY A 7 -15.72 5.55 -12.08
N HIS A 8 -15.62 4.26 -11.77
CA HIS A 8 -16.72 3.44 -11.24
C HIS A 8 -16.51 3.02 -9.77
N SER A 9 -15.43 3.45 -9.12
CA SER A 9 -14.99 2.91 -7.84
C SER A 9 -15.38 3.75 -6.61
N GLY A 10 -15.97 4.93 -6.73
CA GLY A 10 -16.45 5.68 -5.54
C GLY A 10 -15.36 6.00 -4.49
N VAL A 11 -14.08 5.95 -4.90
CA VAL A 11 -12.92 6.31 -4.06
C VAL A 11 -12.51 7.75 -4.34
N ARG A 12 -12.02 8.45 -3.32
CA ARG A 12 -11.47 9.79 -3.50
C ARG A 12 -10.19 9.76 -4.34
N TRP A 13 -9.98 10.81 -5.13
CA TRP A 13 -8.73 11.05 -5.84
C TRP A 13 -7.52 11.08 -4.88
N GLU A 14 -7.69 11.68 -3.71
CA GLU A 14 -6.70 11.71 -2.63
C GLU A 14 -6.20 10.32 -2.22
N LEU A 15 -7.09 9.31 -2.20
CA LEU A 15 -6.72 7.93 -1.87
C LEU A 15 -5.87 7.31 -2.99
N ILE A 16 -6.19 7.60 -4.24
CA ILE A 16 -5.43 7.15 -5.42
C ILE A 16 -4.02 7.75 -5.38
N GLU A 17 -3.90 9.04 -5.09
CA GLU A 17 -2.62 9.74 -4.97
C GLU A 17 -1.78 9.18 -3.81
N LYS A 18 -2.39 8.95 -2.64
CA LYS A 18 -1.70 8.37 -1.49
C LYS A 18 -1.22 6.94 -1.74
N ILE A 19 -2.01 6.11 -2.44
CA ILE A 19 -1.53 4.79 -2.88
C ILE A 19 -0.31 4.95 -3.79
N SER A 20 -0.32 5.89 -4.73
CA SER A 20 0.84 6.12 -5.60
C SER A 20 2.07 6.65 -4.85
N GLU A 21 1.88 7.46 -3.81
CA GLU A 21 2.96 7.98 -2.97
C GLU A 21 3.59 6.84 -2.16
N LEU A 22 2.76 6.02 -1.52
CA LEU A 22 3.21 4.86 -0.74
C LEU A 22 4.05 3.89 -1.59
N LEU A 23 3.61 3.64 -2.82
CA LEU A 23 4.34 2.80 -3.77
C LEU A 23 5.73 3.37 -4.15
N LYS A 24 5.92 4.69 -4.10
CA LYS A 24 7.23 5.32 -4.34
C LYS A 24 8.14 5.27 -3.11
N THR A 25 7.58 5.19 -1.90
CA THR A 25 8.34 5.18 -0.65
C THR A 25 8.97 3.83 -0.29
N ASN A 26 8.91 2.81 -1.15
CA ASN A 26 9.39 1.43 -0.89
C ASN A 26 8.78 0.81 0.39
N VAL A 27 7.64 1.31 0.85
CA VAL A 27 6.90 0.74 1.98
C VAL A 27 6.07 -0.42 1.45
N VAL A 28 6.57 -1.64 1.67
CA VAL A 28 5.95 -2.87 1.17
C VAL A 28 5.45 -3.70 2.35
N PRO A 29 4.16 -4.08 2.40
CA PRO A 29 3.67 -5.02 3.42
C PRO A 29 4.40 -6.36 3.36
N SER A 30 4.67 -7.02 4.49
CA SER A 30 5.35 -8.33 4.50
C SER A 30 4.48 -9.46 3.96
N ASP A 31 3.17 -9.35 4.16
CA ASP A 31 2.21 -10.43 3.88
C ASP A 31 1.48 -10.23 2.55
N SER A 32 1.95 -9.30 1.70
CA SER A 32 1.34 -9.01 0.40
C SER A 32 1.65 -10.04 -0.70
N GLY A 33 2.33 -11.15 -0.37
CA GLY A 33 2.82 -12.15 -1.32
C GLY A 33 1.80 -13.19 -1.79
N ASP A 34 0.77 -13.50 -0.98
CA ASP A 34 -0.13 -14.64 -1.25
C ASP A 34 -1.58 -14.25 -1.63
N LEU A 35 -2.00 -13.01 -1.34
CA LEU A 35 -3.33 -12.49 -1.63
C LEU A 35 -3.20 -11.10 -2.26
N SER A 36 -4.22 -10.68 -3.03
CA SER A 36 -4.28 -9.35 -3.66
C SER A 36 -3.61 -8.28 -2.78
N PRO A 37 -2.55 -7.60 -3.22
CA PRO A 37 -1.75 -6.74 -2.35
C PRO A 37 -2.47 -5.45 -1.92
N LEU A 38 -3.58 -5.11 -2.59
CA LEU A 38 -4.31 -3.85 -2.38
C LEU A 38 -4.90 -3.66 -0.98
N PRO A 39 -5.51 -4.66 -0.31
CA PRO A 39 -6.02 -4.51 1.05
C PRO A 39 -4.91 -4.32 2.07
N TYR A 40 -3.73 -4.92 1.85
CA TYR A 40 -2.56 -4.70 2.70
C TYR A 40 -1.96 -3.31 2.48
N ILE A 41 -1.92 -2.82 1.25
CA ILE A 41 -1.51 -1.45 0.92
C ILE A 41 -2.47 -0.43 1.55
N ALA A 42 -3.78 -0.62 1.39
CA ALA A 42 -4.77 0.27 1.99
C ALA A 42 -4.76 0.21 3.52
N GLY A 43 -4.57 -0.98 4.08
CA GLY A 43 -4.37 -1.16 5.50
C GLY A 43 -3.09 -0.51 6.02
N THR A 44 -2.03 -0.48 5.20
CA THR A 44 -0.80 0.26 5.50
C THR A 44 -1.08 1.75 5.50
N LEU A 45 -1.78 2.28 4.49
CA LEU A 45 -2.14 3.70 4.41
C LEU A 45 -2.96 4.22 5.59
N VAL A 46 -3.84 3.40 6.19
CA VAL A 46 -4.57 3.76 7.41
C VAL A 46 -3.76 3.54 8.69
N ALA A 47 -2.48 3.17 8.57
CA ALA A 47 -1.60 2.81 9.68
C ALA A 47 -2.19 1.71 10.58
N LYS A 48 -2.73 0.64 9.99
CA LYS A 48 -3.31 -0.48 10.74
C LYS A 48 -2.19 -1.22 11.51
N PRO A 49 -2.21 -1.28 12.85
CA PRO A 49 -1.12 -1.86 13.64
C PRO A 49 -0.89 -3.36 13.40
N SER A 50 -1.92 -4.06 12.92
CA SER A 50 -1.85 -5.50 12.60
C SER A 50 -1.09 -5.78 11.30
N ILE A 51 -0.81 -4.75 10.48
CA ILE A 51 -0.06 -4.91 9.23
C ILE A 51 1.40 -4.61 9.49
N ARG A 52 2.23 -5.55 9.04
CA ARG A 52 3.69 -5.45 9.08
C ARG A 52 4.22 -5.09 7.70
N CYS A 53 5.25 -4.26 7.67
CA CYS A 53 5.88 -3.76 6.46
C CYS A 53 7.40 -3.95 6.55
N PHE A 54 8.03 -4.14 5.41
CA PHE A 54 9.47 -4.04 5.28
C PHE A 54 9.91 -2.59 5.49
N SER A 55 10.93 -2.42 6.31
CA SER A 55 11.55 -1.16 6.67
C SER A 55 12.99 -1.12 6.17
N GLY A 56 13.36 -0.01 5.54
CA GLY A 56 14.68 0.23 4.96
C GLY A 56 14.73 0.02 3.44
N PRO A 57 15.81 0.50 2.78
CA PRO A 57 15.95 0.37 1.34
C PRO A 57 16.04 -1.11 0.94
N ALA A 58 15.52 -1.43 -0.25
CA ALA A 58 15.45 -2.80 -0.75
C ALA A 58 16.85 -3.44 -0.94
N SER A 59 17.87 -2.61 -1.14
CA SER A 59 19.29 -2.97 -1.15
C SER A 59 19.89 -3.36 0.22
N PHE A 60 19.21 -3.11 1.34
CA PHE A 60 19.68 -3.49 2.66
C PHE A 60 19.10 -4.85 3.07
N VAL A 61 19.94 -5.88 3.08
CA VAL A 61 19.58 -7.22 3.57
C VAL A 61 20.35 -7.49 4.87
N PRO A 62 19.69 -7.88 5.98
CA PRO A 62 18.24 -8.12 6.11
C PRO A 62 17.43 -6.84 6.30
N ARG A 63 16.29 -6.74 5.61
CA ARG A 63 15.26 -5.72 5.87
C ARG A 63 14.58 -6.02 7.21
N SER A 64 14.34 -5.00 8.02
CA SER A 64 13.58 -5.16 9.26
C SER A 64 12.09 -5.16 8.96
N ILE A 65 11.31 -6.00 9.66
CA ILE A 65 9.85 -6.00 9.57
C ILE A 65 9.30 -5.22 10.76
N LEU A 66 8.64 -4.11 10.49
CA LEU A 66 8.07 -3.21 11.51
C LEU A 66 6.57 -3.00 11.29
N PRO A 67 5.80 -2.57 12.31
CA PRO A 67 4.40 -2.20 12.14
C PRO A 67 4.24 -1.05 11.13
N SER A 68 3.15 -1.06 10.37
CA SER A 68 2.85 -0.02 9.36
C SER A 68 2.89 1.40 9.93
N THR A 69 2.47 1.59 11.19
CA THR A 69 2.53 2.86 11.91
C THR A 69 3.96 3.40 12.02
N VAL A 70 4.92 2.53 12.29
CA VAL A 70 6.34 2.90 12.45
C VAL A 70 6.96 3.18 11.09
N VAL A 71 6.69 2.34 10.09
CA VAL A 71 7.25 2.49 8.75
C VAL A 71 6.73 3.75 8.06
N LEU A 72 5.44 4.06 8.19
CA LEU A 72 4.88 5.32 7.69
C LEU A 72 5.50 6.55 8.35
N ALA A 73 5.68 6.51 9.67
CA ALA A 73 6.33 7.60 10.40
C ALA A 73 7.79 7.80 9.95
N GLN A 74 8.53 6.70 9.71
CA GLN A 74 9.89 6.75 9.16
C GLN A 74 9.94 7.27 7.72
N ALA A 75 8.93 6.97 6.92
CA ALA A 75 8.79 7.47 5.55
C ALA A 75 8.30 8.92 5.48
N GLY A 76 7.95 9.55 6.62
CA GLY A 76 7.37 10.89 6.65
C GLY A 76 5.98 10.97 6.00
N THR A 77 5.29 9.84 5.90
CA THR A 77 3.97 9.73 5.27
C THR A 77 2.88 9.73 6.33
N GLU A 78 1.97 10.69 6.26
CA GLU A 78 0.81 10.72 7.14
C GLU A 78 -0.23 9.65 6.78
N PRO A 79 -0.82 8.96 7.77
CA PRO A 79 -1.88 8.00 7.53
C PRO A 79 -3.12 8.67 6.92
N LEU A 80 -3.72 8.05 5.90
CA LEU A 80 -4.98 8.49 5.31
C LEU A 80 -6.13 7.60 5.81
N PRO A 81 -7.00 8.07 6.72
CA PRO A 81 -8.16 7.28 7.13
C PRO A 81 -9.15 7.10 5.97
N LEU A 82 -9.59 5.85 5.77
CA LEU A 82 -10.60 5.52 4.78
C LEU A 82 -11.99 6.00 5.24
N LYS A 83 -12.75 6.55 4.31
CA LYS A 83 -14.16 6.90 4.46
C LYS A 83 -15.06 5.69 4.17
N SER A 84 -16.34 5.85 4.45
CA SER A 84 -17.36 4.83 4.19
C SER A 84 -17.28 4.32 2.75
N LYS A 85 -17.36 2.99 2.59
CA LYS A 85 -17.28 2.25 1.31
C LYS A 85 -15.93 2.27 0.57
N GLU A 86 -14.95 3.10 0.95
CA GLU A 86 -13.64 3.12 0.28
C GLU A 86 -12.89 1.78 0.43
N HIS A 87 -13.03 1.12 1.59
CA HIS A 87 -12.47 -0.22 1.82
C HIS A 87 -13.05 -1.29 0.88
N LEU A 88 -14.37 -1.28 0.64
CA LEU A 88 -15.02 -2.17 -0.32
C LEU A 88 -14.60 -1.84 -1.74
N SER A 89 -14.47 -0.55 -2.06
CA SER A 89 -14.02 -0.13 -3.38
C SER A 89 -12.57 -0.49 -3.68
N ILE A 90 -11.68 -0.53 -2.69
CA ILE A 90 -10.32 -1.04 -2.84
C ILE A 90 -10.33 -2.57 -3.05
N LEU A 91 -11.19 -3.28 -2.31
CA LEU A 91 -11.35 -4.73 -2.43
C LEU A 91 -11.97 -5.15 -3.78
N ASN A 92 -12.95 -4.40 -4.25
CA ASN A 92 -13.74 -4.69 -5.46
C ASN A 92 -13.19 -4.01 -6.72
N GLY A 93 -12.38 -2.97 -6.56
CA GLY A 93 -11.76 -2.17 -7.63
C GLY A 93 -10.57 -2.88 -8.25
N THR A 94 -10.87 -3.88 -9.09
CA THR A 94 -10.03 -4.34 -10.22
C THR A 94 -8.55 -4.61 -9.89
N ALA A 95 -8.31 -5.83 -9.43
CA ALA A 95 -7.04 -6.44 -9.04
C ALA A 95 -6.00 -6.65 -10.19
N PHE A 96 -5.74 -5.68 -11.06
CA PHE A 96 -4.69 -5.80 -12.07
C PHE A 96 -3.69 -4.63 -11.99
N SER A 97 -2.40 -4.97 -11.86
CA SER A 97 -1.20 -4.12 -11.74
C SER A 97 -0.66 -3.82 -10.34
N ALA A 98 -1.28 -4.22 -9.22
CA ALA A 98 -0.62 -4.06 -7.91
C ALA A 98 0.38 -5.19 -7.60
N ASN A 99 0.13 -6.41 -8.11
CA ASN A 99 1.01 -7.57 -7.90
C ASN A 99 2.39 -7.41 -8.57
N ASP A 100 2.40 -6.98 -9.84
CA ASP A 100 3.66 -6.70 -10.57
C ASP A 100 4.52 -5.63 -9.88
N PHE A 101 3.88 -4.62 -9.26
CA PHE A 101 4.59 -3.54 -8.60
C PHE A 101 5.15 -3.92 -7.24
N VAL A 102 4.42 -4.72 -6.45
CA VAL A 102 4.96 -5.30 -5.21
C VAL A 102 6.14 -6.21 -5.52
N HIS A 103 6.04 -7.02 -6.57
CA HIS A 103 7.13 -7.88 -7.02
C HIS A 103 8.36 -7.05 -7.44
N LEU A 104 8.16 -5.94 -8.16
CA LEU A 104 9.24 -5.02 -8.53
C LEU A 104 9.86 -4.33 -7.30
N ALA A 105 9.06 -3.91 -6.31
CA ALA A 105 9.53 -3.29 -5.07
C ALA A 105 10.24 -4.29 -4.12
N LEU A 106 9.98 -5.59 -4.27
CA LEU A 106 10.69 -6.65 -3.56
C LEU A 106 11.99 -7.06 -4.27
N MET A 107 12.09 -6.91 -5.60
CA MET A 107 13.25 -7.26 -6.42
C MET A 107 14.24 -6.11 -6.69
N GLY A 108 13.89 -4.88 -6.34
CA GLY A 108 14.76 -3.69 -6.48
C GLY A 108 15.82 -3.56 -5.40
#